data_AF-A0A352NK92-F1
#
_entry.id   AF-A0A352NK92-F1
#
_cell.length_a   1.000
_cell.length_b   1.000
_cell.length_c   1.000
_cell.angle_alpha   90.00
_cell.angle_beta   90.00
_cell.angle_gamma   90.00
#
_symmetry.space_group_name_H-M   'P 1'
#
loop_
_entity.id
_entity.type
_entity.pdbx_description
1 polymer ?
#
loop_
_entity_poly.entity_id
_entity_poly.type
_entity_poly.pdbx_seq_one_letter_code
_entity_poly.pdbx_strand_id
1 'polypeptide(L)'
;MRLILLSEMSAMNKKITAFLDNVCMYIRCKAVHKDIRDELTHHIEDLKAEYLRQGQDDEKALDMAITAMGDCEEIGARLNKQHKPKTEWSLIGLGSMIVVIGGIIMFASSKFETAQTVSFERYLLFALIGIGVMIGFYFFDYTRLKKLALPMYLIAFSLLIFTLFSSTEVQGRKFLALGGVLISSDYLTILFLIAFSGFMAKRRGKGGIAIVELLVLAFVSVIPIIMLPYLSQAVVLLIGYAVLIIAAVIKNYFAGNRKKQLLYLSGLSAIMIFLAVNDILSNPYKFDRITAFLSSSGFIYDRVDKWLAVSNWFGKTPAAVSGYGLGLGMPEVTTGYVLVNVIATLGWMVGIALVLIISLFIIRMFMTTKKIKNDYGFYLSLAASTALSVQFIINILSNFNLSPILGMNMPFVSYGGTGYVVNMAFVGIILSVWRRNDLVGSTTKIPVSNSRRFIKFEDGKLIISFK
;
A
#
# COMPACT_ATOMS: atom_id res chain seq x y z
N MET A 1 7.71 -46.69 34.85
CA MET A 1 7.81 -45.24 35.16
C MET A 1 7.89 -44.36 33.90
N ARG A 2 8.89 -44.53 33.01
CA ARG A 2 9.03 -43.69 31.79
C ARG A 2 7.89 -43.83 30.76
N LEU A 3 7.31 -45.02 30.61
CA LEU A 3 6.15 -45.30 29.75
C LEU A 3 4.82 -44.74 30.30
N ILE A 4 4.70 -44.63 31.63
CA ILE A 4 3.49 -44.11 32.30
C ILE A 4 3.45 -42.58 32.17
N LEU A 5 4.58 -41.92 32.40
CA LEU A 5 4.74 -40.47 32.19
C LEU A 5 4.46 -40.04 30.74
N LEU A 6 4.87 -40.85 29.76
CA LEU A 6 4.59 -40.57 28.33
C LEU A 6 3.10 -40.77 27.98
N SER A 7 2.43 -41.73 28.62
CA SER A 7 0.99 -41.97 28.48
C SER A 7 0.16 -40.83 29.10
N GLU A 8 0.53 -40.39 30.30
CA GLU A 8 -0.13 -39.28 31.02
C GLU A 8 0.06 -37.94 30.30
N MET A 9 1.27 -37.67 29.79
CA MET A 9 1.53 -36.50 28.93
C MET A 9 0.72 -36.54 27.63
N SER A 10 0.50 -37.72 27.04
CA SER A 10 -0.31 -37.90 25.84
C SER A 10 -1.80 -37.66 26.10
N ALA A 11 -2.34 -38.16 27.22
CA ALA A 11 -3.73 -37.97 27.62
C ALA A 11 -4.04 -36.51 27.99
N MET A 12 -3.12 -35.86 28.71
CA MET A 12 -3.20 -34.44 29.07
C MET A 12 -3.25 -33.53 27.84
N ASN A 13 -2.36 -33.74 26.87
CA ASN A 13 -2.40 -33.01 25.61
C ASN A 13 -3.72 -33.21 24.87
N LYS A 14 -4.34 -34.39 24.99
CA LYS A 14 -5.62 -34.71 24.35
C LYS A 14 -6.78 -33.89 24.92
N LYS A 15 -6.87 -33.75 26.26
CA LYS A 15 -7.92 -32.94 26.92
C LYS A 15 -7.82 -31.46 26.55
N ILE A 16 -6.61 -30.89 26.58
CA ILE A 16 -6.36 -29.51 26.17
C ILE A 16 -6.73 -29.32 24.69
N THR A 17 -6.28 -30.22 23.82
CA THR A 17 -6.57 -30.14 22.38
C THR A 17 -8.08 -30.19 22.10
N ALA A 18 -8.82 -31.07 22.79
CA ALA A 18 -10.27 -31.18 22.63
C ALA A 18 -11.02 -29.90 23.06
N PHE A 19 -10.63 -29.29 24.18
CA PHE A 19 -11.18 -27.99 24.61
C PHE A 19 -10.90 -26.90 23.56
N LEU A 20 -9.67 -26.82 23.08
CA LEU A 20 -9.27 -25.84 22.08
C LEU A 20 -9.98 -26.03 20.73
N ASP A 21 -10.19 -27.29 20.32
CA ASP A 21 -10.94 -27.62 19.11
C ASP A 21 -12.39 -27.11 19.22
N ASN A 22 -13.05 -27.34 20.36
CA ASN A 22 -14.41 -26.86 20.62
C ASN A 22 -14.49 -25.33 20.59
N VAL A 23 -13.56 -24.63 21.24
CA VAL A 23 -13.50 -23.15 21.18
C VAL A 23 -13.28 -22.66 19.74
N CYS A 24 -12.39 -23.31 18.99
CA CYS A 24 -12.08 -22.96 17.61
C CYS A 24 -13.24 -23.19 16.63
N MET A 25 -14.17 -24.12 16.93
CA MET A 25 -15.36 -24.34 16.10
C MET A 25 -16.23 -23.08 15.99
N TYR A 26 -16.29 -22.27 17.05
CA TYR A 26 -17.06 -21.04 17.07
C TYR A 26 -16.33 -19.82 16.46
N ILE A 27 -15.05 -19.97 16.11
CA ILE A 27 -14.22 -18.90 15.53
C ILE A 27 -14.10 -19.09 14.01
N ARG A 28 -14.75 -18.21 13.23
CA ARG A 28 -14.74 -18.30 11.76
C ARG A 28 -13.38 -17.99 11.13
N CYS A 29 -12.58 -17.14 11.78
CA CYS A 29 -11.29 -16.70 11.25
C CYS A 29 -10.19 -17.72 11.57
N LYS A 30 -9.95 -18.68 10.64
CA LYS A 30 -8.92 -19.72 10.82
C LYS A 30 -7.50 -19.18 10.99
N ALA A 31 -7.23 -17.95 10.51
CA ALA A 31 -5.90 -17.35 10.59
C ALA A 31 -5.45 -17.07 12.03
N VAL A 32 -6.37 -16.89 12.98
CA VAL A 32 -6.06 -16.65 14.40
C VAL A 32 -6.12 -17.91 15.26
N HIS A 33 -6.53 -19.06 14.69
CA HIS A 33 -6.66 -20.29 15.46
C HIS A 33 -5.36 -20.69 16.13
N LYS A 34 -4.22 -20.51 15.47
CA LYS A 34 -2.92 -20.84 16.06
C LYS A 34 -2.61 -19.95 17.26
N ASP A 35 -2.69 -18.63 17.09
CA ASP A 35 -2.35 -17.69 18.16
C ASP A 35 -3.30 -17.84 19.36
N ILE A 36 -4.60 -18.07 19.11
CA ILE A 36 -5.60 -18.33 20.15
C ILE A 36 -5.31 -19.65 20.87
N ARG A 37 -4.93 -20.71 20.14
CA ARG A 37 -4.54 -21.99 20.76
C ARG A 37 -3.32 -21.81 21.66
N ASP A 38 -2.30 -21.13 21.18
CA ASP A 38 -1.06 -20.90 21.94
C ASP A 38 -1.35 -20.09 23.22
N GLU A 39 -2.17 -19.03 23.14
CA GLU A 39 -2.54 -18.19 24.29
C GLU A 39 -3.42 -18.95 25.30
N LEU A 40 -4.47 -19.64 24.84
CA LEU A 40 -5.34 -20.41 25.73
C LEU A 40 -4.61 -21.59 26.36
N THR A 41 -3.68 -22.22 25.66
CA THR A 41 -2.83 -23.29 26.22
C THR A 41 -1.99 -22.75 27.37
N HIS A 42 -1.32 -21.61 27.18
CA HIS A 42 -0.54 -20.98 28.25
C HIS A 42 -1.41 -20.62 29.47
N HIS A 43 -2.65 -20.15 29.25
CA HIS A 43 -3.57 -19.87 30.36
C HIS A 43 -3.99 -21.14 31.12
N ILE A 44 -4.26 -22.24 30.41
CA ILE A 44 -4.59 -23.52 31.02
C ILE A 44 -3.39 -24.05 31.82
N GLU A 45 -2.18 -23.93 31.29
CA GLU A 45 -0.94 -24.33 31.97
C GLU A 45 -0.69 -23.50 33.25
N ASP A 46 -0.88 -22.17 33.18
CA ASP A 46 -0.75 -21.27 34.33
C ASP A 46 -1.78 -21.62 35.44
N LEU A 47 -3.03 -21.87 35.07
CA LEU A 47 -4.09 -22.27 36.02
C LEU A 47 -3.79 -23.64 36.63
N LYS A 48 -3.35 -24.61 35.82
CA LYS A 48 -2.96 -25.93 36.30
C LYS A 48 -1.82 -25.85 37.33
N ALA A 49 -0.80 -25.05 37.05
CA ALA A 49 0.33 -24.85 37.96
C ALA A 49 -0.11 -24.28 39.32
N GLU A 50 -1.13 -23.44 39.34
CA GLU A 50 -1.70 -22.90 40.58
C GLU A 50 -2.44 -23.97 41.38
N TYR A 51 -3.27 -24.81 40.75
CA TYR A 51 -3.95 -25.91 41.43
C TYR A 51 -2.98 -26.98 41.95
N LEU A 52 -1.88 -27.25 41.23
CA LEU A 52 -0.80 -28.13 41.71
C LEU A 52 -0.15 -27.59 42.99
N ARG A 53 0.06 -26.26 43.10
CA ARG A 53 0.58 -25.63 44.33
C ARG A 53 -0.37 -25.74 45.51
N GLN A 54 -1.67 -25.82 45.24
CA GLN A 54 -2.70 -26.05 46.26
C GLN A 54 -2.80 -27.53 46.68
N GLY A 55 -1.88 -28.39 46.23
CA GLY A 55 -1.81 -29.80 46.63
C GLY A 55 -2.76 -30.71 45.86
N GLN A 56 -3.31 -30.26 44.74
CA GLN A 56 -4.17 -31.09 43.89
C GLN A 56 -3.34 -32.05 43.06
N ASP A 57 -3.91 -33.22 42.79
CA ASP A 57 -3.31 -34.22 41.89
C ASP A 57 -3.28 -33.73 40.45
N ASP A 58 -2.33 -34.18 39.63
CA ASP A 58 -2.02 -33.61 38.31
C ASP A 58 -3.22 -33.67 37.34
N GLU A 59 -3.95 -34.79 37.36
CA GLU A 59 -5.14 -34.97 36.53
C GLU A 59 -6.32 -34.11 37.00
N LYS A 60 -6.53 -34.01 38.32
CA LYS A 60 -7.56 -33.15 38.91
C LYS A 60 -7.27 -31.67 38.66
N ALA A 61 -6.01 -31.26 38.80
CA ALA A 61 -5.56 -29.90 38.54
C ALA A 61 -5.83 -29.46 37.10
N LEU A 62 -5.65 -30.37 36.12
CA LEU A 62 -5.96 -30.11 34.73
C LEU A 62 -7.46 -29.94 34.48
N ASP A 63 -8.29 -30.84 35.03
CA ASP A 63 -9.75 -30.76 34.86
C ASP A 63 -10.32 -29.49 35.52
N MET A 64 -9.78 -29.09 36.68
CA MET A 64 -10.11 -27.82 37.33
C MET A 64 -9.66 -26.61 36.50
N ALA A 65 -8.47 -26.66 35.90
CA ALA A 65 -7.97 -25.59 35.03
C ALA A 65 -8.86 -25.41 33.79
N ILE A 66 -9.26 -26.48 33.12
CA ILE A 66 -10.15 -26.43 31.95
C ILE A 66 -11.54 -25.93 32.37
N THR A 67 -12.07 -26.41 33.49
CA THR A 67 -13.38 -25.96 34.00
C THR A 67 -13.37 -24.47 34.37
N ALA A 68 -12.26 -23.98 34.94
CA ALA A 68 -12.08 -22.57 35.28
C ALA A 68 -12.01 -21.65 34.06
N MET A 69 -11.68 -22.15 32.87
CA MET A 69 -11.73 -21.35 31.64
C MET A 69 -13.16 -20.91 31.30
N GLY A 70 -14.16 -21.70 31.69
CA GLY A 70 -15.57 -21.45 31.42
C GLY A 70 -16.09 -22.15 30.16
N ASP A 71 -17.23 -21.68 29.66
CA ASP A 71 -17.92 -22.30 28.53
C ASP A 71 -17.22 -22.04 27.19
N CYS A 72 -17.03 -23.11 26.40
CA CYS A 72 -16.33 -23.07 25.12
C CYS A 72 -17.08 -22.21 24.09
N GLU A 73 -18.41 -22.27 24.08
CA GLU A 73 -19.24 -21.52 23.14
C GLU A 73 -19.16 -20.03 23.42
N GLU A 74 -19.30 -19.62 24.69
CA GLU A 74 -19.18 -18.22 25.08
C GLU A 74 -17.79 -17.64 24.77
N ILE A 75 -16.71 -18.36 25.11
CA ILE A 75 -15.33 -17.96 24.81
C ILE A 75 -15.16 -17.82 23.30
N GLY A 76 -15.57 -18.84 22.53
CA GLY A 76 -15.42 -18.87 21.09
C GLY A 76 -16.24 -17.78 20.37
N ALA A 77 -17.47 -17.51 20.81
CA ALA A 77 -18.32 -16.45 20.26
C ALA A 77 -17.74 -15.04 20.53
N ARG A 78 -17.22 -14.80 21.74
CA ARG A 78 -16.54 -13.54 22.10
C ARG A 78 -15.28 -13.32 21.25
N LEU A 79 -14.43 -14.35 21.14
CA LEU A 79 -13.22 -14.32 20.31
C LEU A 79 -13.55 -14.10 18.82
N ASN A 80 -14.59 -14.76 18.30
CA ASN A 80 -15.04 -14.58 16.92
C ASN A 80 -15.51 -13.15 16.62
N LYS A 81 -16.21 -12.50 17.57
CA LYS A 81 -16.65 -11.10 17.42
C LYS A 81 -15.46 -10.15 17.37
N GLN A 82 -14.42 -10.40 18.16
CA GLN A 82 -13.21 -9.58 18.22
C GLN A 82 -12.30 -9.75 17.00
N HIS A 83 -12.14 -10.99 16.53
CA HIS A 83 -11.27 -11.34 15.39
C HIS A 83 -11.99 -11.37 14.03
N LYS A 84 -13.18 -10.76 13.94
CA LYS A 84 -13.91 -10.65 12.68
C LYS A 84 -13.15 -9.71 11.73
N PRO A 85 -12.76 -10.16 10.52
CA PRO A 85 -12.13 -9.29 9.54
C PRO A 85 -13.06 -8.14 9.17
N LYS A 86 -12.58 -6.90 9.30
CA LYS A 86 -13.31 -5.69 8.92
C LYS A 86 -12.83 -5.22 7.56
N THR A 87 -13.77 -4.83 6.70
CA THR A 87 -13.47 -4.24 5.39
C THR A 87 -13.79 -2.75 5.43
N GLU A 88 -12.87 -1.90 4.96
CA GLU A 88 -13.19 -0.49 4.72
C GLU A 88 -14.01 -0.35 3.43
N TRP A 89 -15.33 -0.49 3.55
CA TRP A 89 -16.25 -0.33 2.42
C TRP A 89 -16.17 1.06 1.77
N SER A 90 -15.77 2.09 2.52
CA SER A 90 -15.60 3.44 1.99
C SER A 90 -14.52 3.54 0.90
N LEU A 91 -13.38 2.85 1.09
CA LEU A 91 -12.30 2.81 0.10
C LEU A 91 -12.73 2.07 -1.16
N ILE A 92 -13.44 0.95 -1.02
CA ILE A 92 -13.95 0.19 -2.15
C ILE A 92 -14.98 1.03 -2.91
N GLY A 93 -15.95 1.65 -2.21
CA GLY A 93 -16.98 2.47 -2.84
C GLY A 93 -16.41 3.66 -3.62
N LEU A 94 -15.51 4.44 -3.00
CA LEU A 94 -14.86 5.57 -3.68
C LEU A 94 -13.96 5.11 -4.83
N GLY A 95 -13.18 4.04 -4.65
CA GLY A 95 -12.36 3.46 -5.71
C GLY A 95 -13.20 2.99 -6.89
N SER A 96 -14.32 2.31 -6.64
CA SER A 96 -15.26 1.87 -7.67
C SER A 96 -15.86 3.04 -8.44
N MET A 97 -16.21 4.15 -7.80
CA MET A 97 -16.69 5.35 -8.49
C MET A 97 -15.62 5.90 -9.46
N ILE A 98 -14.36 5.97 -9.04
CA ILE A 98 -13.25 6.42 -9.91
C ILE A 98 -13.07 5.47 -11.09
N VAL A 99 -13.10 4.15 -10.86
CA VAL A 99 -13.00 3.12 -11.91
C VAL A 99 -14.13 3.23 -12.93
N VAL A 100 -15.36 3.47 -12.47
CA VAL A 100 -16.52 3.64 -13.36
C VAL A 100 -16.35 4.88 -14.24
N ILE A 101 -15.94 6.01 -13.67
CA ILE A 101 -15.65 7.22 -14.46
C ILE A 101 -14.54 6.95 -15.48
N GLY A 102 -13.47 6.26 -15.07
CA GLY A 102 -12.39 5.78 -15.93
C GLY A 102 -12.88 4.92 -17.09
N GLY A 103 -13.75 3.95 -16.81
CA GLY A 103 -14.34 3.08 -17.83
C GLY A 103 -15.22 3.84 -18.82
N ILE A 104 -16.04 4.78 -18.34
CA ILE A 104 -16.88 5.63 -19.19
C ILE A 104 -16.02 6.47 -20.13
N ILE A 105 -14.97 7.14 -19.62
CA ILE A 105 -14.12 7.99 -20.46
C ILE A 105 -13.28 7.17 -21.45
N MET A 106 -12.81 5.98 -21.07
CA MET A 106 -12.06 5.10 -21.99
C MET A 106 -12.95 4.52 -23.08
N PHE A 107 -14.21 4.17 -22.76
CA PHE A 107 -15.19 3.74 -23.74
C PHE A 107 -15.59 4.87 -24.70
N ALA A 108 -15.76 6.09 -24.18
CA ALA A 108 -15.99 7.25 -25.03
C ALA A 108 -14.78 7.50 -25.95
N SER A 109 -13.57 7.37 -25.38
CA SER A 109 -12.32 7.60 -26.10
C SER A 109 -12.08 6.58 -27.22
N SER A 110 -12.46 5.31 -27.04
CA SER A 110 -12.26 4.28 -28.08
C SER A 110 -13.16 4.45 -29.31
N LYS A 111 -14.16 5.34 -29.25
CA LYS A 111 -15.05 5.63 -30.39
C LYS A 111 -14.53 6.77 -31.29
N PHE A 112 -13.44 7.44 -30.92
CA PHE A 112 -12.88 8.52 -31.74
C PHE A 112 -11.94 7.96 -32.82
N GLU A 113 -12.11 8.38 -34.08
CA GLU A 113 -11.30 7.92 -35.23
C GLU A 113 -9.79 8.12 -35.04
N THR A 114 -9.35 9.21 -34.41
CA THR A 114 -7.93 9.47 -34.13
C THR A 114 -7.41 8.84 -32.84
N ALA A 115 -8.30 8.38 -31.96
CA ALA A 115 -7.94 7.63 -30.76
C ALA A 115 -7.87 6.12 -31.03
N GLN A 116 -7.74 5.70 -32.29
CA GLN A 116 -7.52 4.31 -32.72
C GLN A 116 -6.30 3.60 -32.06
N THR A 117 -5.52 4.30 -31.24
CA THR A 117 -4.50 3.73 -30.35
C THR A 117 -5.06 3.18 -29.01
N VAL A 118 -6.32 3.47 -28.68
CA VAL A 118 -6.98 3.09 -27.43
C VAL A 118 -7.91 1.92 -27.68
N SER A 119 -7.50 0.73 -27.23
CA SER A 119 -8.33 -0.47 -27.25
C SER A 119 -9.12 -0.55 -25.93
N PHE A 120 -10.44 -0.36 -26.00
CA PHE A 120 -11.30 -0.51 -24.82
C PHE A 120 -11.27 -1.94 -24.28
N GLU A 121 -11.17 -2.94 -25.14
CA GLU A 121 -11.01 -4.35 -24.76
C GLU A 121 -9.74 -4.56 -23.93
N ARG A 122 -8.62 -3.97 -24.37
CA ARG A 122 -7.36 -4.02 -23.62
C ARG A 122 -7.47 -3.28 -22.29
N TYR A 123 -8.13 -2.13 -22.25
CA TYR A 123 -8.41 -1.42 -20.99
C TYR A 123 -9.21 -2.30 -20.02
N LEU A 124 -10.29 -2.91 -20.51
CA LEU A 124 -11.15 -3.78 -19.70
C LEU A 124 -10.38 -5.00 -19.18
N LEU A 125 -9.53 -5.61 -20.01
CA LEU A 125 -8.67 -6.72 -19.60
C LEU A 125 -7.76 -6.32 -18.42
N PHE A 126 -7.03 -5.20 -18.53
CA PHE A 126 -6.18 -4.72 -17.44
C PHE A 126 -6.99 -4.28 -16.21
N ALA A 127 -8.20 -3.75 -16.39
CA ALA A 127 -9.08 -3.41 -15.29
C ALA A 127 -9.52 -4.67 -14.52
N LEU A 128 -9.91 -5.74 -15.22
CA LEU A 128 -10.30 -7.02 -14.63
C LEU A 128 -9.11 -7.71 -13.95
N ILE A 129 -7.94 -7.74 -14.59
CA ILE A 129 -6.69 -8.25 -13.97
C ILE A 129 -6.36 -7.43 -12.72
N GLY A 130 -6.45 -6.10 -12.78
CA GLY A 130 -6.22 -5.23 -11.65
C GLY A 130 -7.15 -5.52 -10.48
N ILE A 131 -8.46 -5.66 -10.74
CA ILE A 131 -9.45 -6.04 -9.72
C ILE A 131 -9.11 -7.42 -9.13
N GLY A 132 -8.74 -8.39 -9.96
CA GLY A 132 -8.29 -9.71 -9.52
C GLY A 132 -7.06 -9.64 -8.61
N VAL A 133 -6.08 -8.80 -8.96
CA VAL A 133 -4.87 -8.56 -8.15
C VAL A 133 -5.21 -7.85 -6.84
N MET A 134 -6.10 -6.85 -6.84
CA MET A 134 -6.60 -6.19 -5.64
C MET A 134 -7.24 -7.20 -4.68
N ILE A 135 -8.13 -8.06 -5.20
CA ILE A 135 -8.77 -9.14 -4.43
C ILE A 135 -7.72 -10.12 -3.91
N GLY A 136 -6.77 -10.53 -4.75
CA GLY A 136 -5.66 -11.40 -4.37
C GLY A 136 -4.87 -10.83 -3.18
N PHE A 137 -4.45 -9.56 -3.24
CA PHE A 137 -3.74 -8.91 -2.14
C PHE A 137 -4.61 -8.74 -0.90
N TYR A 138 -5.91 -8.43 -1.06
CA TYR A 138 -6.85 -8.33 0.06
C TYR A 138 -6.93 -9.65 0.87
N PHE A 139 -6.87 -10.80 0.21
CA PHE A 139 -6.80 -12.10 0.87
C PHE A 139 -5.39 -12.53 1.26
N PHE A 140 -4.35 -12.02 0.61
CA PHE A 140 -2.95 -12.31 0.91
C PHE A 140 -2.53 -11.77 2.28
N ASP A 141 -1.70 -12.49 3.03
CA ASP A 141 -1.16 -12.04 4.31
C ASP A 141 0.00 -11.06 4.11
N TYR A 142 -0.29 -9.77 4.33
CA TYR A 142 0.69 -8.69 4.15
C TYR A 142 1.96 -8.89 4.98
N THR A 143 1.92 -9.60 6.13
CA THR A 143 3.09 -9.79 6.99
C THR A 143 4.21 -10.58 6.29
N ARG A 144 3.86 -11.39 5.28
CA ARG A 144 4.82 -12.13 4.46
C ARG A 144 5.68 -11.21 3.59
N LEU A 145 5.17 -10.05 3.17
CA LEU A 145 5.92 -9.05 2.41
C LEU A 145 7.13 -8.53 3.20
N LYS A 146 7.09 -8.55 4.54
CA LYS A 146 8.23 -8.17 5.38
C LYS A 146 9.45 -9.08 5.16
N LYS A 147 9.23 -10.38 4.97
CA LYS A 147 10.31 -11.35 4.72
C LYS A 147 10.84 -11.24 3.29
N LEU A 148 9.97 -10.86 2.35
CA LEU A 148 10.28 -10.70 0.93
C LEU A 148 10.93 -9.35 0.58
N ALA A 149 11.12 -8.44 1.53
CA ALA A 149 11.65 -7.10 1.27
C ALA A 149 12.99 -7.10 0.50
N LEU A 150 13.96 -7.94 0.90
CA LEU A 150 15.25 -8.03 0.20
C LEU A 150 15.12 -8.66 -1.20
N PRO A 151 14.45 -9.82 -1.37
CA PRO A 151 14.16 -10.36 -2.70
C PRO A 151 13.45 -9.36 -3.62
N MET A 152 12.41 -8.66 -3.15
CA MET A 152 11.69 -7.67 -3.95
C MET A 152 12.59 -6.52 -4.40
N TYR A 153 13.45 -6.03 -3.50
CA TYR A 153 14.41 -4.97 -3.82
C TYR A 153 15.42 -5.43 -4.89
N LEU A 154 16.02 -6.61 -4.71
CA LEU A 154 17.00 -7.13 -5.66
C LEU A 154 16.38 -7.44 -7.03
N ILE A 155 15.18 -8.03 -7.05
CA ILE A 155 14.45 -8.29 -8.30
C ILE A 155 14.15 -6.98 -9.03
N ALA A 156 13.64 -5.96 -8.34
CA ALA A 156 13.35 -4.67 -8.93
C ALA A 156 14.62 -4.00 -9.48
N PHE A 157 15.70 -4.03 -8.71
CA PHE A 157 16.99 -3.49 -9.12
C PHE A 157 17.54 -4.21 -10.35
N SER A 158 17.62 -5.55 -10.31
CA SER A 158 18.11 -6.36 -11.42
C SER A 158 17.29 -6.18 -12.69
N LEU A 159 15.95 -6.12 -12.60
CA LEU A 159 15.09 -5.91 -13.77
C LEU A 159 15.23 -4.50 -14.36
N LEU A 160 15.41 -3.46 -13.53
CA LEU A 160 15.66 -2.11 -14.01
C LEU A 160 17.04 -1.99 -14.68
N ILE A 161 18.07 -2.61 -14.10
CA ILE A 161 19.39 -2.69 -14.74
C ILE A 161 19.31 -3.46 -16.05
N PHE A 162 18.59 -4.58 -16.08
CA PHE A 162 18.37 -5.34 -17.31
C PHE A 162 17.65 -4.52 -18.39
N THR A 163 16.69 -3.67 -18.00
CA THR A 163 15.99 -2.74 -18.91
C THR A 163 16.94 -1.77 -19.60
N LEU A 164 18.05 -1.38 -18.96
CA LEU A 164 19.06 -0.50 -19.58
C LEU A 164 19.67 -1.13 -20.84
N PHE A 165 19.86 -2.44 -20.83
CA PHE A 165 20.51 -3.18 -21.93
C PHE A 165 19.50 -3.78 -22.91
N SER A 166 18.34 -4.24 -22.43
CA SER A 166 17.36 -4.97 -23.22
C SER A 166 15.97 -4.45 -22.93
N SER A 167 15.49 -3.56 -23.80
CA SER A 167 14.13 -3.03 -23.74
C SER A 167 13.62 -2.59 -25.10
N THR A 168 12.31 -2.61 -25.26
CA THR A 168 11.62 -2.05 -26.41
C THR A 168 11.13 -0.66 -26.06
N GLU A 169 11.51 0.35 -26.84
CA GLU A 169 11.07 1.73 -26.62
C GLU A 169 9.80 2.02 -27.42
N VAL A 170 8.77 2.50 -26.74
CA VAL A 170 7.52 2.96 -27.35
C VAL A 170 7.21 4.34 -26.78
N GLN A 171 7.22 5.36 -27.64
CA GLN A 171 6.96 6.76 -27.28
C GLN A 171 7.83 7.25 -26.10
N GLY A 172 9.14 6.94 -26.11
CA GLY A 172 10.06 7.35 -25.04
C GLY A 172 9.97 6.53 -23.75
N ARG A 173 9.04 5.57 -23.65
CA ARG A 173 8.92 4.65 -22.51
C ARG A 173 9.55 3.31 -22.84
N LYS A 174 10.34 2.75 -21.91
CA LYS A 174 10.98 1.44 -22.11
C LYS A 174 10.15 0.31 -21.50
N PHE A 175 9.86 -0.69 -22.32
CA PHE A 175 9.10 -1.88 -21.96
C PHE A 175 10.04 -3.09 -21.92
N LEU A 176 9.85 -3.93 -20.91
CA LEU A 176 10.48 -5.23 -20.82
C LEU A 176 9.59 -6.24 -21.55
N ALA A 177 10.16 -6.93 -22.54
CA ALA A 177 9.52 -8.06 -23.19
C ALA A 177 9.84 -9.34 -22.41
N LEU A 178 8.85 -9.90 -21.72
CA LEU A 178 8.97 -11.15 -20.97
C LEU A 178 7.96 -12.16 -21.54
N GLY A 179 8.47 -13.17 -22.26
CA GLY A 179 7.63 -14.26 -22.79
C GLY A 179 6.49 -13.79 -23.70
N GLY A 180 6.70 -12.75 -24.51
CA GLY A 180 5.68 -12.17 -25.39
C GLY A 180 4.78 -11.09 -24.74
N VAL A 181 4.92 -10.84 -23.43
CA VAL A 181 4.21 -9.76 -22.74
C VAL A 181 5.12 -8.55 -22.57
N LEU A 182 4.63 -7.36 -22.95
CA LEU A 182 5.31 -6.08 -22.75
C LEU A 182 4.89 -5.48 -21.40
N ILE A 183 5.84 -5.40 -20.47
CA ILE A 183 5.65 -4.81 -19.14
C ILE A 183 6.36 -3.46 -19.08
N SER A 184 5.65 -2.39 -18.71
CA SER A 184 6.29 -1.10 -18.47
C SER A 184 7.21 -1.19 -17.26
N SER A 185 8.50 -0.95 -17.49
CA SER A 185 9.54 -1.14 -16.49
C SER A 185 9.56 -0.04 -15.41
N ASP A 186 8.96 1.10 -15.68
CA ASP A 186 8.83 2.22 -14.75
C ASP A 186 8.04 1.83 -13.49
N TYR A 187 7.03 0.97 -13.61
CA TYR A 187 6.25 0.50 -12.45
C TYR A 187 6.99 -0.53 -11.56
N LEU A 188 8.16 -1.05 -11.99
CA LEU A 188 8.99 -1.90 -11.11
C LEU A 188 9.57 -1.11 -9.93
N THR A 189 9.75 0.19 -10.11
CA THR A 189 10.29 1.11 -9.09
C THR A 189 9.46 1.09 -7.80
N ILE A 190 8.16 0.86 -7.91
CA ILE A 190 7.21 0.77 -6.77
C ILE A 190 7.56 -0.39 -5.81
N LEU A 191 8.16 -1.47 -6.31
CA LEU A 191 8.62 -2.57 -5.46
C LEU A 191 9.67 -2.10 -4.45
N PHE A 192 10.47 -1.08 -4.79
CA PHE A 192 11.41 -0.49 -3.84
C PHE A 192 10.69 0.16 -2.67
N LEU A 193 9.55 0.83 -2.89
CA LEU A 193 8.79 1.47 -1.82
C LEU A 193 8.17 0.44 -0.87
N ILE A 194 7.65 -0.67 -1.42
CA ILE A 194 7.13 -1.79 -0.63
C ILE A 194 8.27 -2.44 0.17
N ALA A 195 9.40 -2.75 -0.47
CA ALA A 195 10.59 -3.31 0.18
C ALA A 195 11.11 -2.40 1.29
N PHE A 196 11.10 -1.08 1.08
CA PHE A 196 11.54 -0.08 2.04
C PHE A 196 10.77 -0.14 3.35
N SER A 197 9.44 -0.34 3.30
CA SER A 197 8.64 -0.54 4.52
C SER A 197 9.11 -1.76 5.34
N GLY A 198 9.54 -2.83 4.67
CA GLY A 198 10.07 -4.04 5.31
C GLY A 198 11.48 -3.84 5.89
N PHE A 199 12.33 -3.09 5.18
CA PHE A 199 13.65 -2.68 5.68
C PHE A 199 13.56 -1.80 6.91
N MET A 200 12.57 -0.90 6.95
CA MET A 200 12.34 -0.05 8.11
C MET A 200 11.92 -0.87 9.32
N ALA A 201 11.06 -1.87 9.11
CA ALA A 201 10.61 -2.78 10.16
C ALA A 201 11.74 -3.64 10.80
N LYS A 202 12.88 -3.81 10.11
CA LYS A 202 14.08 -4.51 10.65
C LYS A 202 15.03 -3.59 11.42
N ARG A 203 14.80 -2.27 11.39
CA ARG A 203 15.71 -1.23 11.92
C ARG A 203 15.12 -0.44 13.08
N ARG A 204 14.02 -0.92 13.66
CA ARG A 204 13.41 -0.34 14.86
C ARG A 204 14.43 -0.24 15.99
N GLY A 205 14.47 0.91 16.66
CA GLY A 205 15.31 1.12 17.85
C GLY A 205 16.83 1.19 17.63
N LYS A 206 17.32 1.18 16.38
CA LYS A 206 18.76 1.19 16.06
C LYS A 206 19.40 2.60 16.01
N GLY A 207 18.72 3.64 16.47
CA GLY A 207 19.24 5.00 16.51
C GLY A 207 19.35 5.69 15.14
N GLY A 208 20.17 6.74 15.07
CA GLY A 208 20.40 7.51 13.84
C GLY A 208 21.07 6.72 12.71
N ILE A 209 21.84 5.67 13.03
CA ILE A 209 22.51 4.82 12.05
C ILE A 209 21.50 4.14 11.12
N ALA A 210 20.34 3.73 11.65
CA ALA A 210 19.26 3.16 10.84
C ALA A 210 18.75 4.12 9.76
N ILE A 211 18.72 5.42 10.04
CA ILE A 211 18.28 6.43 9.07
C ILE A 211 19.31 6.52 7.94
N VAL A 212 20.61 6.53 8.28
CA VAL A 212 21.69 6.55 7.28
C VAL A 212 21.61 5.30 6.39
N GLU A 213 21.47 4.10 6.96
CA GLU A 213 21.34 2.87 6.18
C GLU A 213 20.11 2.89 5.24
N LEU A 214 18.96 3.39 5.72
CA LEU A 214 17.75 3.51 4.92
C LEU A 214 17.94 4.52 3.79
N LEU A 215 18.59 5.64 4.07
CA LEU A 215 18.85 6.65 3.07
C LEU A 215 19.85 6.16 2.00
N VAL A 216 20.85 5.36 2.37
CA VAL A 216 21.74 4.70 1.40
C VAL A 216 20.95 3.74 0.52
N LEU A 217 20.03 2.93 1.09
CA LEU A 217 19.16 2.06 0.30
C LEU A 217 18.24 2.83 -0.65
N ALA A 218 17.72 3.98 -0.21
CA ALA A 218 16.94 4.88 -1.04
C ALA A 218 17.79 5.46 -2.18
N PHE A 219 19.00 5.94 -1.88
CA PHE A 219 19.96 6.44 -2.87
C PHE A 219 20.24 5.39 -3.96
N VAL A 220 20.61 4.18 -3.56
CA VAL A 220 20.92 3.08 -4.48
C VAL A 220 19.74 2.75 -5.39
N SER A 221 18.50 2.79 -4.86
CA SER A 221 17.31 2.50 -5.67
C SER A 221 17.01 3.56 -6.74
N VAL A 222 17.49 4.79 -6.56
CA VAL A 222 17.27 5.91 -7.50
C VAL A 222 18.27 5.89 -8.66
N ILE A 223 19.45 5.26 -8.50
CA ILE A 223 20.49 5.16 -9.54
C ILE A 223 19.93 4.66 -10.89
N PRO A 224 19.30 3.46 -10.97
CA PRO A 224 18.78 2.98 -12.24
C PRO A 224 17.65 3.86 -12.80
N ILE A 225 16.95 4.60 -11.94
CA ILE A 225 15.83 5.47 -12.31
C ILE A 225 16.32 6.77 -12.93
N ILE A 226 17.48 7.29 -12.51
CA ILE A 226 18.13 8.46 -13.13
C ILE A 226 18.74 8.07 -14.49
N MET A 227 19.30 6.87 -14.59
CA MET A 227 19.84 6.34 -15.85
C MET A 227 18.73 6.06 -16.88
N LEU A 228 17.52 5.80 -16.41
CA LEU A 228 16.32 5.70 -17.23
C LEU A 228 15.61 7.06 -17.28
N PRO A 229 14.78 7.36 -18.30
CA PRO A 229 14.05 8.63 -18.37
C PRO A 229 12.81 8.63 -17.43
N TYR A 230 12.93 8.11 -16.19
CA TYR A 230 11.80 7.85 -15.27
C TYR A 230 11.68 8.88 -14.15
N LEU A 231 11.73 10.16 -14.52
CA LEU A 231 11.68 11.27 -13.57
C LEU A 231 10.42 11.25 -12.69
N SER A 232 9.28 10.89 -13.25
CA SER A 232 8.03 10.75 -12.50
C SER A 232 8.15 9.73 -11.37
N GLN A 233 8.62 8.53 -11.67
CA GLN A 233 8.75 7.48 -10.66
C GLN A 233 9.80 7.81 -9.59
N ALA A 234 10.86 8.54 -9.97
CA ALA A 234 11.82 9.09 -9.01
C ALA A 234 11.13 10.01 -7.99
N VAL A 235 10.27 10.92 -8.46
CA VAL A 235 9.50 11.83 -7.58
C VAL A 235 8.59 11.03 -6.64
N VAL A 236 7.87 10.02 -7.14
CA VAL A 236 7.01 9.16 -6.32
C VAL A 236 7.81 8.47 -5.21
N LEU A 237 8.97 7.90 -5.54
CA LEU A 237 9.83 7.22 -4.57
C LEU A 237 10.44 8.16 -3.55
N LEU A 238 10.99 9.30 -3.98
CA LEU A 238 11.62 10.26 -3.09
C LEU A 238 10.62 10.83 -2.09
N ILE A 239 9.42 11.21 -2.55
CA ILE A 239 8.34 11.65 -1.65
C ILE A 239 7.92 10.51 -0.75
N GLY A 240 7.77 9.29 -1.27
CA GLY A 240 7.45 8.10 -0.49
C GLY A 240 8.45 7.84 0.64
N TYR A 241 9.75 7.82 0.35
CA TYR A 241 10.81 7.65 1.34
C TYR A 241 10.81 8.77 2.38
N ALA A 242 10.67 10.02 1.94
CA ALA A 242 10.61 11.17 2.83
C ALA A 242 9.43 11.04 3.80
N VAL A 243 8.22 10.75 3.31
CA VAL A 243 7.02 10.58 4.14
C VAL A 243 7.19 9.45 5.14
N LEU A 244 7.75 8.31 4.73
CA LEU A 244 7.99 7.16 5.62
C LEU A 244 8.99 7.48 6.73
N ILE A 245 10.15 8.07 6.39
CA ILE A 245 11.18 8.41 7.37
C ILE A 245 10.68 9.52 8.31
N ILE A 246 10.05 10.57 7.78
CA ILE A 246 9.49 11.66 8.59
C ILE A 246 8.44 11.12 9.56
N ALA A 247 7.51 10.29 9.08
CA ALA A 247 6.51 9.66 9.95
C ALA A 247 7.16 8.80 11.04
N ALA A 248 8.24 8.08 10.72
CA ALA A 248 8.97 7.26 11.67
C ALA A 248 9.73 8.08 12.73
N VAL A 249 10.31 9.21 12.33
CA VAL A 249 10.97 10.15 13.26
C VAL A 249 9.94 10.82 14.18
N ILE A 250 8.78 11.25 13.65
CA ILE A 250 7.70 11.84 14.45
C ILE A 250 7.16 10.84 15.47
N LYS A 251 7.05 9.56 15.11
CA LYS A 251 6.60 8.47 16.00
C LYS A 251 7.70 7.90 16.91
N ASN A 252 8.89 8.50 16.98
CA ASN A 252 10.05 8.01 17.75
C ASN A 252 10.43 6.55 17.47
N TYR A 253 10.25 6.09 16.23
CA TYR A 253 10.41 4.68 15.85
C TYR A 253 11.85 4.16 15.92
N PHE A 254 12.83 5.01 15.63
CA PHE A 254 14.24 4.64 15.57
C PHE A 254 14.97 4.71 16.92
N ALA A 255 14.36 5.26 17.98
CA ALA A 255 15.00 5.63 19.24
C ALA A 255 16.13 6.69 19.10
N GLY A 256 16.37 7.51 20.13
CA GLY A 256 17.40 8.56 20.15
C GLY A 256 16.89 9.99 19.94
N ASN A 257 17.81 10.93 19.77
CA ASN A 257 17.49 12.37 19.72
C ASN A 257 16.88 12.79 18.37
N ARG A 258 15.60 13.16 18.40
CA ARG A 258 14.82 13.63 17.23
C ARG A 258 15.49 14.76 16.46
N LYS A 259 16.14 15.72 17.13
CA LYS A 259 16.81 16.86 16.46
C LYS A 259 17.98 16.41 15.59
N LYS A 260 18.79 15.46 16.07
CA LYS A 260 19.90 14.87 15.30
C LYS A 260 19.39 14.05 14.12
N GLN A 261 18.30 13.31 14.30
CA GLN A 261 17.67 12.53 13.22
C GLN A 261 17.13 13.41 12.09
N LEU A 262 16.48 14.53 12.44
CA LEU A 262 16.01 15.51 11.45
C LEU A 262 17.18 16.18 10.72
N LEU A 263 18.30 16.45 11.41
CA LEU A 263 19.50 17.01 10.81
C LEU A 263 20.15 16.06 9.80
N TYR A 264 20.24 14.76 10.11
CA TYR A 264 20.75 13.76 9.16
C TYR A 264 19.84 13.65 7.93
N LEU A 265 18.53 13.69 8.14
CA LEU A 265 17.57 13.69 7.06
C LEU A 265 17.74 14.93 6.16
N SER A 266 17.87 16.13 6.73
CA SER A 266 18.06 17.36 5.94
C SER A 266 19.38 17.37 5.18
N GLY A 267 20.48 16.94 5.82
CA GLY A 267 21.81 16.95 5.19
C GLY A 267 21.89 16.03 3.97
N LEU A 268 21.42 14.79 4.09
CA LEU A 268 21.49 13.86 2.97
C LEU A 268 20.41 14.12 1.90
N SER A 269 19.24 14.64 2.30
CA SER A 269 18.23 15.08 1.34
C SER A 269 18.73 16.27 0.51
N ALA A 270 19.52 17.17 1.11
CA ALA A 270 20.15 18.28 0.37
C ALA A 270 21.13 17.76 -0.70
N ILE A 271 21.90 16.72 -0.40
CA ILE A 271 22.79 16.08 -1.40
C ILE A 271 21.97 15.48 -2.55
N MET A 272 20.89 14.78 -2.25
CA MET A 272 19.99 14.23 -3.27
C MET A 272 19.38 15.30 -4.17
N ILE A 273 18.91 16.39 -3.57
CA ILE A 273 18.34 17.53 -4.31
C ILE A 273 19.43 18.18 -5.16
N PHE A 274 20.63 18.38 -4.62
CA PHE A 274 21.76 18.95 -5.35
C PHE A 274 22.12 18.12 -6.59
N LEU A 275 22.21 16.79 -6.47
CA LEU A 275 22.47 15.90 -7.58
C LEU A 275 21.35 15.93 -8.63
N ALA A 276 20.09 15.95 -8.20
CA ALA A 276 18.95 16.04 -9.11
C ALA A 276 18.92 17.39 -9.87
N VAL A 277 19.21 18.50 -9.18
CA VAL A 277 19.31 19.83 -9.81
C VAL A 277 20.47 19.86 -10.80
N ASN A 278 21.62 19.28 -10.45
CA ASN A 278 22.78 19.21 -11.34
C ASN A 278 22.46 18.40 -12.62
N ASP A 279 21.79 17.25 -12.49
CA ASP A 279 21.33 16.43 -13.63
C ASP A 279 20.32 17.19 -14.51
N ILE A 280 19.40 17.95 -13.91
CA ILE A 280 18.45 18.78 -14.65
C ILE A 280 19.16 19.89 -15.43
N LEU A 281 20.10 20.60 -14.80
CA LEU A 281 20.81 21.72 -15.42
C LEU A 281 21.80 21.27 -16.49
N SER A 282 22.39 20.08 -16.33
CA SER A 282 23.35 19.52 -17.28
C SER A 282 22.68 18.85 -18.50
N ASN A 283 21.39 18.53 -18.42
CA ASN A 283 20.65 17.91 -19.50
C ASN A 283 19.74 18.95 -20.20
N PRO A 284 20.08 19.40 -21.43
CA PRO A 284 19.32 20.43 -22.13
C PRO A 284 17.83 20.12 -22.25
N TYR A 285 17.48 18.86 -22.52
CA TYR A 285 16.09 18.43 -22.64
C TYR A 285 15.32 18.57 -21.32
N LYS A 286 15.91 18.19 -20.19
CA LYS A 286 15.26 18.33 -18.86
C LYS A 286 15.10 19.80 -18.49
N PHE A 287 16.13 20.61 -18.77
CA PHE A 287 16.11 22.04 -18.53
C PHE A 287 15.03 22.74 -19.36
N ASP A 288 14.95 22.45 -20.66
CA ASP A 288 13.97 23.03 -21.58
C ASP A 288 12.53 22.74 -21.15
N ARG A 289 12.25 21.56 -20.56
CA ARG A 289 10.90 21.26 -20.04
C ARG A 289 10.52 22.12 -18.84
N ILE A 290 11.49 22.46 -17.99
CA ILE A 290 11.27 23.31 -16.82
C ILE A 290 11.15 24.77 -17.24
N THR A 291 11.98 25.25 -18.17
CA THR A 291 11.85 26.62 -18.67
C THR A 291 10.55 26.81 -19.46
N ALA A 292 10.16 25.82 -20.27
CA ALA A 292 8.85 25.76 -20.94
C ALA A 292 7.69 25.85 -19.94
N PHE A 293 7.76 25.10 -18.84
CA PHE A 293 6.78 25.20 -17.74
C PHE A 293 6.71 26.62 -17.15
N LEU A 294 7.87 27.16 -16.74
CA LEU A 294 7.94 28.46 -16.05
C LEU A 294 7.48 29.64 -16.92
N SER A 295 7.75 29.55 -18.23
CA SER A 295 7.30 30.54 -19.21
C SER A 295 5.89 30.29 -19.73
N SER A 296 5.24 29.20 -19.30
CA SER A 296 4.00 28.68 -19.90
C SER A 296 4.08 28.59 -21.43
N SER A 297 5.29 28.37 -21.96
CA SER A 297 5.55 28.25 -23.38
C SER A 297 5.66 26.78 -23.74
N GLY A 298 4.97 26.35 -24.78
CA GLY A 298 5.05 24.98 -25.25
C GLY A 298 3.72 24.48 -25.77
N PHE A 299 3.82 23.66 -26.81
CA PHE A 299 2.67 23.11 -27.51
C PHE A 299 1.65 22.48 -26.56
N ILE A 300 2.09 21.67 -25.60
CA ILE A 300 1.19 20.95 -24.71
C ILE A 300 0.46 21.89 -23.73
N TYR A 301 1.17 22.87 -23.16
CA TYR A 301 0.56 23.84 -22.24
C TYR A 301 -0.53 24.67 -22.94
N ASP A 302 -0.24 25.18 -24.14
CA ASP A 302 -1.22 25.88 -25.01
C ASP A 302 -2.43 24.99 -25.34
N ARG A 303 -2.24 23.69 -25.58
CA ARG A 303 -3.35 22.76 -25.84
C ARG A 303 -4.21 22.52 -24.62
N VAL A 304 -3.62 22.33 -23.44
CA VAL A 304 -4.37 22.18 -22.18
C VAL A 304 -5.28 23.40 -21.98
N ASP A 305 -4.73 24.61 -22.09
CA ASP A 305 -5.50 25.85 -21.86
C ASP A 305 -6.63 26.00 -22.88
N LYS A 306 -6.37 25.75 -24.16
CA LYS A 306 -7.39 25.81 -25.22
C LYS A 306 -8.49 24.78 -24.99
N TRP A 307 -8.16 23.53 -24.65
CA TRP A 307 -9.13 22.48 -24.40
C TRP A 307 -10.01 22.79 -23.20
N LEU A 308 -9.43 23.28 -22.11
CA LEU A 308 -10.18 23.67 -20.92
C LEU A 308 -11.06 24.91 -21.18
N ALA A 309 -10.57 25.90 -21.94
CA ALA A 309 -11.31 27.13 -22.25
C ALA A 309 -12.56 26.89 -23.11
N VAL A 310 -12.50 25.95 -24.06
CA VAL A 310 -13.66 25.64 -24.90
C VAL A 310 -14.64 24.66 -24.24
N SER A 311 -14.30 24.08 -23.08
CA SER A 311 -15.07 23.01 -22.47
C SER A 311 -16.39 23.48 -21.86
N ASN A 312 -17.46 22.73 -22.11
CA ASN A 312 -18.79 23.00 -21.55
C ASN A 312 -18.91 22.62 -20.06
N TRP A 313 -19.87 23.21 -19.36
CA TRP A 313 -20.19 22.84 -17.98
C TRP A 313 -20.72 21.39 -17.87
N PHE A 314 -21.55 20.99 -18.83
CA PHE A 314 -22.15 19.66 -18.92
C PHE A 314 -22.04 19.11 -20.35
N GLY A 315 -21.76 17.82 -20.45
CA GLY A 315 -21.79 17.10 -21.72
C GLY A 315 -20.60 17.42 -22.63
N LYS A 316 -20.72 16.97 -23.88
CA LYS A 316 -19.63 17.06 -24.84
C LYS A 316 -19.43 18.50 -25.29
N THR A 317 -18.17 18.86 -25.44
CA THR A 317 -17.77 20.10 -26.09
C THR A 317 -17.89 19.94 -27.62
N PRO A 318 -18.34 20.95 -28.40
CA PRO A 318 -18.40 20.85 -29.87
C PRO A 318 -17.04 20.45 -30.49
N ALA A 319 -15.94 20.86 -29.85
CA ALA A 319 -14.57 20.48 -30.22
C ALA A 319 -14.25 18.98 -30.06
N ALA A 320 -15.05 18.23 -29.29
CA ALA A 320 -14.84 16.81 -28.97
C ALA A 320 -15.48 15.84 -29.98
N VAL A 321 -16.18 16.33 -31.02
CA VAL A 321 -17.05 15.49 -31.87
C VAL A 321 -16.40 14.92 -33.14
N SER A 322 -15.21 15.35 -33.56
CA SER A 322 -14.66 14.89 -34.86
C SER A 322 -13.19 14.49 -34.87
N GLY A 323 -12.62 14.13 -33.72
CA GLY A 323 -11.18 13.80 -33.67
C GLY A 323 -10.23 14.99 -33.91
N TYR A 324 -10.74 16.14 -34.36
CA TYR A 324 -10.04 17.42 -34.56
C TYR A 324 -11.03 18.59 -34.69
N GLY A 325 -11.88 18.88 -33.70
CA GLY A 325 -12.82 20.00 -33.79
C GLY A 325 -12.18 21.40 -33.88
N LEU A 326 -10.85 21.50 -33.74
CA LEU A 326 -10.05 22.72 -33.94
C LEU A 326 -8.76 22.45 -34.74
N GLY A 327 -8.56 21.26 -35.33
CA GLY A 327 -7.21 20.83 -35.76
C GLY A 327 -6.25 20.64 -34.57
N LEU A 328 -6.77 20.62 -33.34
CA LEU A 328 -5.96 20.59 -32.12
C LEU A 328 -5.84 19.20 -31.50
N GLY A 329 -5.05 18.31 -32.10
CA GLY A 329 -4.70 17.02 -31.49
C GLY A 329 -4.00 17.21 -30.14
N MET A 330 -4.41 16.46 -29.12
CA MET A 330 -3.78 16.46 -27.79
C MET A 330 -3.04 15.14 -27.59
N PRO A 331 -1.69 15.16 -27.56
CA PRO A 331 -0.90 13.98 -27.21
C PRO A 331 -1.25 13.50 -25.80
N GLU A 332 -1.23 12.18 -25.58
CA GLU A 332 -1.44 11.59 -24.25
C GLU A 332 -2.79 11.95 -23.57
N VAL A 333 -3.81 12.30 -24.34
CA VAL A 333 -5.16 12.68 -23.84
C VAL A 333 -5.85 11.55 -23.07
N THR A 334 -5.50 10.29 -23.35
CA THR A 334 -6.03 9.12 -22.61
C THR A 334 -5.11 8.64 -21.48
N THR A 335 -3.92 9.22 -21.36
CA THR A 335 -2.91 8.83 -20.36
C THR A 335 -2.59 10.00 -19.44
N GLY A 336 -1.58 10.82 -19.77
CA GLY A 336 -1.11 11.93 -18.95
C GLY A 336 -2.16 13.03 -18.75
N TYR A 337 -3.02 13.25 -19.75
CA TYR A 337 -3.99 14.36 -19.77
C TYR A 337 -5.45 13.90 -19.67
N VAL A 338 -5.68 12.79 -18.96
CA VAL A 338 -7.02 12.18 -18.88
C VAL A 338 -8.05 13.07 -18.18
N LEU A 339 -7.65 13.96 -17.27
CA LEU A 339 -8.61 14.86 -16.62
C LEU A 339 -9.10 15.94 -17.59
N VAL A 340 -8.22 16.48 -18.43
CA VAL A 340 -8.62 17.38 -19.53
C VAL A 340 -9.58 16.65 -20.47
N ASN A 341 -9.33 15.38 -20.78
CA ASN A 341 -10.22 14.56 -21.60
C ASN A 341 -11.60 14.35 -20.95
N VAL A 342 -11.63 14.06 -19.65
CA VAL A 342 -12.88 13.96 -18.87
C VAL A 342 -13.66 15.27 -18.94
N ILE A 343 -13.00 16.41 -18.73
CA ILE A 343 -13.64 17.73 -18.78
C ILE A 343 -14.17 18.03 -20.19
N ALA A 344 -13.38 17.80 -21.23
CA ALA A 344 -13.76 18.09 -22.60
C ALA A 344 -14.92 17.19 -23.11
N THR A 345 -14.95 15.94 -22.66
CA THR A 345 -15.92 14.94 -23.12
C THR A 345 -17.20 14.89 -22.28
N LEU A 346 -17.09 15.06 -20.96
CA LEU A 346 -18.21 14.90 -20.01
C LEU A 346 -18.64 16.22 -19.35
N GLY A 347 -17.81 17.25 -19.43
CA GLY A 347 -18.05 18.60 -18.90
C GLY A 347 -17.32 18.88 -17.58
N TRP A 348 -17.17 20.17 -17.26
CA TRP A 348 -16.52 20.65 -16.04
C TRP A 348 -17.10 20.05 -14.76
N MET A 349 -18.42 19.86 -14.68
CA MET A 349 -19.06 19.30 -13.48
C MET A 349 -18.58 17.89 -13.17
N VAL A 350 -18.35 17.06 -14.19
CA VAL A 350 -17.82 15.70 -14.00
C VAL A 350 -16.35 15.75 -13.62
N GLY A 351 -15.56 16.66 -14.22
CA GLY A 351 -14.17 16.89 -13.81
C GLY A 351 -14.03 17.31 -12.35
N ILE A 352 -14.85 18.27 -11.90
CA ILE A 352 -14.89 18.72 -10.50
C ILE A 352 -15.30 17.57 -9.57
N ALA A 353 -16.34 16.82 -9.93
CA ALA A 353 -16.79 15.66 -9.16
C ALA A 353 -15.69 14.58 -9.06
N LEU A 354 -14.97 14.30 -10.15
CA LEU A 354 -13.86 13.36 -10.18
C LEU A 354 -12.73 13.80 -9.23
N VAL A 355 -12.31 15.07 -9.29
CA VAL A 355 -11.28 15.61 -8.39
C VAL A 355 -11.74 15.49 -6.93
N LEU A 356 -13.00 15.82 -6.63
CA LEU A 356 -13.57 15.71 -5.29
C LEU A 356 -13.58 14.26 -4.77
N ILE A 357 -14.00 13.30 -5.60
CA ILE A 357 -13.98 11.87 -5.25
C ILE A 357 -12.54 11.39 -4.99
N ILE A 358 -11.58 11.80 -5.82
CA ILE A 358 -10.16 11.48 -5.63
C ILE A 358 -9.64 12.07 -4.31
N SER A 359 -9.96 13.34 -4.01
CA SER A 359 -9.59 13.96 -2.73
C SER A 359 -10.16 13.21 -1.53
N LEU A 360 -11.44 12.83 -1.58
CA LEU A 360 -12.07 12.01 -0.54
C LEU A 360 -11.40 10.63 -0.41
N PHE A 361 -11.05 10.00 -1.53
CA PHE A 361 -10.36 8.71 -1.56
C PHE A 361 -8.99 8.81 -0.89
N ILE A 362 -8.20 9.83 -1.22
CA ILE A 362 -6.91 10.12 -0.58
C ILE A 362 -7.07 10.32 0.93
N ILE A 363 -8.00 11.19 1.35
CA ILE A 363 -8.26 11.46 2.76
C ILE A 363 -8.61 10.15 3.49
N ARG A 364 -9.50 9.34 2.93
CA ARG A 364 -9.89 8.05 3.52
C ARG A 364 -8.71 7.09 3.62
N MET A 365 -7.86 6.98 2.60
CA MET A 365 -6.66 6.12 2.64
C MET A 365 -5.74 6.47 3.83
N PHE A 366 -5.49 7.76 4.06
CA PHE A 366 -4.67 8.21 5.18
C PHE A 366 -5.38 8.06 6.54
N MET A 367 -6.69 8.30 6.61
CA MET A 367 -7.48 8.07 7.83
C MET A 367 -7.47 6.58 8.25
N THR A 368 -7.63 5.68 7.28
CA THR A 368 -7.52 4.23 7.49
C THR A 368 -6.11 3.87 7.93
N THR A 369 -5.09 4.39 7.24
CA THR A 369 -3.68 4.15 7.57
C THR A 369 -3.34 4.58 9.00
N LYS A 370 -3.81 5.76 9.44
CA LYS A 370 -3.56 6.28 10.80
C LYS A 370 -4.07 5.37 11.92
N LYS A 371 -5.13 4.61 11.66
CA LYS A 371 -5.76 3.68 12.61
C LYS A 371 -5.07 2.31 12.69
N ILE A 372 -4.03 2.07 11.88
CA ILE A 372 -3.30 0.79 11.88
C ILE A 372 -2.42 0.69 13.12
N LYS A 373 -2.59 -0.40 13.90
CA LYS A 373 -1.88 -0.67 15.16
C LYS A 373 -0.50 -1.28 14.95
N ASN A 374 -0.35 -2.15 13.96
CA ASN A 374 0.90 -2.83 13.66
C ASN A 374 1.88 -1.88 12.93
N ASP A 375 3.11 -1.72 13.44
CA ASP A 375 4.10 -0.80 12.85
C ASP A 375 4.41 -1.10 11.39
N TYR A 376 4.66 -2.37 11.06
CA TYR A 376 4.97 -2.75 9.67
C TYR A 376 3.76 -2.50 8.75
N GLY A 377 2.57 -2.88 9.19
CA GLY A 377 1.32 -2.60 8.47
C GLY A 377 1.10 -1.10 8.27
N PHE A 378 1.36 -0.29 9.30
CA PHE A 378 1.25 1.17 9.24
C PHE A 378 2.15 1.75 8.13
N TYR A 379 3.44 1.40 8.12
CA TYR A 379 4.38 1.92 7.12
C TYR A 379 4.15 1.35 5.72
N LEU A 380 3.71 0.09 5.61
CA LEU A 380 3.34 -0.50 4.32
C LEU A 380 2.10 0.19 3.72
N SER A 381 1.07 0.42 4.52
CA SER A 381 -0.13 1.15 4.09
C SER A 381 0.17 2.62 3.80
N LEU A 382 1.06 3.25 4.57
CA LEU A 382 1.53 4.61 4.34
C LEU A 382 2.30 4.73 3.03
N ALA A 383 3.17 3.76 2.72
CA ALA A 383 3.88 3.67 1.44
C ALA A 383 2.90 3.62 0.26
N ALA A 384 1.97 2.67 0.29
CA ALA A 384 0.96 2.49 -0.76
C ALA A 384 0.06 3.74 -0.93
N SER A 385 -0.42 4.30 0.19
CA SER A 385 -1.27 5.50 0.19
C SER A 385 -0.52 6.70 -0.38
N THR A 386 0.75 6.88 -0.01
CA THR A 386 1.57 7.99 -0.50
C THR A 386 1.85 7.85 -1.99
N ALA A 387 2.22 6.65 -2.47
CA ALA A 387 2.47 6.44 -3.89
C ALA A 387 1.24 6.73 -4.76
N LEU A 388 0.06 6.23 -4.38
CA LEU A 388 -1.18 6.54 -5.08
C LEU A 388 -1.52 8.03 -5.04
N SER A 389 -1.40 8.65 -3.86
CA SER A 389 -1.75 10.06 -3.69
C SER A 389 -0.85 10.99 -4.50
N VAL A 390 0.46 10.71 -4.54
CA VAL A 390 1.40 11.49 -5.34
C VAL A 390 1.07 11.38 -6.83
N GLN A 391 0.76 10.17 -7.34
CA GLN A 391 0.34 9.98 -8.73
C GLN A 391 -0.93 10.78 -9.06
N PHE A 392 -1.95 10.72 -8.20
CA PHE A 392 -3.18 11.50 -8.36
C PHE A 392 -2.90 13.01 -8.36
N ILE A 393 -2.21 13.52 -7.33
CA ILE A 393 -1.98 14.95 -7.13
C ILE A 393 -1.15 15.51 -8.30
N ILE A 394 -0.03 14.88 -8.64
CA ILE A 394 0.82 15.37 -9.73
C ILE A 394 0.07 15.32 -11.07
N ASN A 395 -0.68 14.25 -11.35
CA ASN A 395 -1.46 14.19 -12.57
C ASN A 395 -2.51 15.32 -12.64
N ILE A 396 -3.26 15.56 -11.55
CA ILE A 396 -4.23 16.67 -11.48
C ILE A 396 -3.52 18.02 -11.72
N LEU A 397 -2.38 18.26 -11.05
CA LEU A 397 -1.64 19.51 -11.23
C LEU A 397 -1.15 19.68 -12.68
N SER A 398 -0.60 18.63 -13.30
CA SER A 398 -0.17 18.67 -14.71
C SER A 398 -1.33 18.92 -15.68
N ASN A 399 -2.55 18.45 -15.37
CA ASN A 399 -3.75 18.69 -16.20
C ASN A 399 -4.27 20.13 -16.12
N PHE A 400 -3.80 20.92 -15.16
CA PHE A 400 -4.11 22.36 -15.03
C PHE A 400 -2.88 23.24 -15.28
N ASN A 401 -1.81 22.71 -15.89
CA ASN A 401 -0.55 23.42 -16.10
C ASN A 401 0.07 23.99 -14.81
N LEU A 402 -0.21 23.38 -13.64
CA LEU A 402 0.33 23.77 -12.33
C LEU A 402 1.59 22.99 -11.93
N SER A 403 2.01 22.03 -12.76
CA SER A 403 3.23 21.24 -12.56
C SER A 403 3.91 20.97 -13.90
N PRO A 404 5.25 20.86 -13.95
CA PRO A 404 5.96 20.43 -15.16
C PRO A 404 5.42 19.09 -15.71
N ILE A 405 5.62 18.86 -17.00
CA ILE A 405 5.15 17.63 -17.65
C ILE A 405 6.00 16.44 -17.18
N LEU A 406 5.49 15.71 -16.20
CA LEU A 406 6.14 14.51 -15.65
C LEU A 406 5.64 13.20 -16.29
N GLY A 407 4.53 13.21 -17.02
CA GLY A 407 4.01 12.03 -17.72
C GLY A 407 3.48 10.92 -16.80
N MET A 408 2.98 11.27 -15.61
CA MET A 408 2.32 10.31 -14.71
C MET A 408 0.92 9.99 -15.20
N ASN A 409 0.55 8.71 -15.18
CA ASN A 409 -0.84 8.31 -15.43
C ASN A 409 -1.68 8.50 -14.16
N MET A 410 -2.92 8.95 -14.31
CA MET A 410 -3.89 8.99 -13.21
C MET A 410 -4.29 7.56 -12.83
N PRO A 411 -4.16 7.15 -11.56
CA PRO A 411 -4.62 5.83 -11.13
C PRO A 411 -6.12 5.62 -11.44
N PHE A 412 -6.45 4.44 -11.95
CA PHE A 412 -7.81 3.95 -12.26
C PHE A 412 -8.57 4.66 -13.39
N VAL A 413 -8.12 5.82 -13.88
CA VAL A 413 -8.80 6.59 -14.93
C VAL A 413 -8.05 6.51 -16.26
N SER A 414 -6.72 6.65 -16.22
CA SER A 414 -5.89 6.65 -17.43
C SER A 414 -5.76 5.27 -18.07
N TYR A 415 -5.46 5.25 -19.38
CA TYR A 415 -5.09 4.06 -20.15
C TYR A 415 -3.68 3.55 -19.77
N GLY A 416 -3.56 3.03 -18.54
CA GLY A 416 -2.27 2.79 -17.88
C GLY A 416 -1.72 1.35 -17.98
N GLY A 417 -2.44 0.40 -18.57
CA GLY A 417 -1.98 -0.99 -18.72
C GLY A 417 -1.50 -1.62 -17.40
N THR A 418 -0.21 -1.95 -17.33
CA THR A 418 0.44 -2.50 -16.12
C THR A 418 0.34 -1.56 -14.92
N GLY A 419 0.38 -0.24 -15.14
CA GLY A 419 0.20 0.75 -14.10
C GLY A 419 -1.14 0.67 -13.39
N TYR A 420 -2.20 0.33 -14.13
CA TYR A 420 -3.52 0.11 -13.55
C TYR A 420 -3.48 -1.05 -12.56
N VAL A 421 -2.86 -2.16 -12.95
CA VAL A 421 -2.73 -3.38 -12.12
C VAL A 421 -1.92 -3.09 -10.85
N VAL A 422 -0.81 -2.36 -10.98
CA VAL A 422 0.04 -2.00 -9.84
C VAL A 422 -0.68 -1.05 -8.88
N ASN A 423 -1.42 -0.07 -9.41
CA ASN A 423 -2.22 0.82 -8.57
C ASN A 423 -3.36 0.07 -7.85
N MET A 424 -3.96 -0.93 -8.49
CA MET A 424 -4.93 -1.82 -7.83
C MET A 424 -4.29 -2.71 -6.76
N ALA A 425 -3.04 -3.16 -6.97
CA ALA A 425 -2.28 -3.88 -5.96
C ALA A 425 -2.06 -3.04 -4.70
N PHE A 426 -1.79 -1.73 -4.84
CA PHE A 426 -1.69 -0.84 -3.68
C PHE A 426 -2.99 -0.76 -2.86
N VAL A 427 -4.14 -0.64 -3.52
CA VAL A 427 -5.45 -0.68 -2.83
C VAL A 427 -5.64 -2.02 -2.13
N GLY A 428 -5.32 -3.12 -2.80
CA GLY A 428 -5.35 -4.47 -2.22
C GLY A 428 -4.47 -4.61 -0.99
N ILE A 429 -3.25 -4.04 -1.00
CA ILE A 429 -2.33 -4.02 0.14
C ILE A 429 -2.92 -3.21 1.31
N ILE A 430 -3.46 -2.01 1.06
CA ILE A 430 -4.08 -1.17 2.11
C ILE A 430 -5.25 -1.93 2.77
N LEU A 431 -6.13 -2.53 1.95
CA LEU A 431 -7.27 -3.30 2.44
C LEU A 431 -6.82 -4.58 3.18
N SER A 432 -5.75 -5.23 2.72
CA SER A 432 -5.17 -6.41 3.36
C SER A 432 -4.63 -6.12 4.76
N VAL A 433 -3.94 -4.98 4.91
CA VAL A 433 -3.45 -4.51 6.20
C VAL A 433 -4.63 -4.16 7.10
N TRP A 434 -5.62 -3.43 6.59
CA TRP A 434 -6.80 -3.06 7.36
C TRP A 434 -7.56 -4.28 7.89
N ARG A 435 -7.80 -5.27 7.02
CA ARG A 435 -8.51 -6.50 7.36
C ARG A 435 -7.89 -7.23 8.55
N ARG A 436 -6.56 -7.15 8.69
CA ARG A 436 -5.77 -7.81 9.73
C ARG A 436 -5.34 -6.88 10.86
N ASN A 437 -5.83 -5.65 10.90
CA ASN A 437 -5.42 -4.65 11.87
C ASN A 437 -5.69 -5.05 13.32
N ASP A 438 -6.82 -5.74 13.55
CA ASP A 438 -7.19 -6.27 14.88
C ASP A 438 -6.67 -7.71 15.13
N LEU A 439 -6.06 -8.35 14.12
CA LEU A 439 -5.55 -9.73 14.22
C LEU A 439 -4.07 -9.77 14.57
N VAL A 440 -3.28 -8.86 14.00
CA VAL A 440 -1.85 -8.76 14.31
C VAL A 440 -1.69 -7.87 15.53
N GLY A 441 -1.84 -8.47 16.72
CA GLY A 441 -1.57 -7.82 18.00
C GLY A 441 -0.22 -7.10 17.99
N SER A 442 -0.12 -5.95 18.66
CA SER A 442 1.15 -5.24 18.75
C SER A 442 2.17 -6.20 19.36
N THR A 443 3.14 -6.63 18.58
CA THR A 443 4.33 -7.37 19.05
C THR A 443 5.18 -6.42 19.90
N THR A 444 4.64 -6.04 21.04
CA THR A 444 5.34 -5.39 22.13
C THR A 444 5.96 -6.52 22.92
N LYS A 445 7.13 -6.99 22.45
CA LYS A 445 8.06 -7.69 23.33
C LYS A 445 8.62 -6.67 24.30
N ILE A 446 7.84 -6.31 25.31
CA ILE A 446 8.35 -5.65 26.52
C ILE A 446 9.05 -6.77 27.30
N PRO A 447 10.29 -6.59 27.78
CA PRO A 447 10.90 -7.58 28.68
C PRO A 447 9.93 -7.79 29.85
N VAL A 448 9.66 -9.05 30.17
CA VAL A 448 8.72 -9.47 31.21
C VAL A 448 9.13 -8.84 32.53
N SER A 449 8.52 -7.68 32.82
CA SER A 449 8.38 -7.12 34.14
C SER A 449 6.89 -7.12 34.44
N ASN A 450 6.58 -7.67 35.62
CA ASN A 450 5.36 -8.28 36.12
C ASN A 450 4.05 -7.45 36.09
N SER A 451 3.74 -6.66 35.06
CA SER A 451 2.43 -6.01 34.96
C SER A 451 1.94 -5.85 33.53
N ARG A 452 0.84 -6.57 33.26
CA ARG A 452 -0.25 -6.39 32.26
C ARG A 452 -0.60 -7.73 31.59
N ARG A 453 -1.15 -8.66 32.39
CA ARG A 453 -1.88 -9.83 31.88
C ARG A 453 -3.26 -9.36 31.39
N PHE A 454 -3.66 -9.81 30.20
CA PHE A 454 -4.94 -9.49 29.54
C PHE A 454 -6.13 -10.16 30.23
N ILE A 455 -5.86 -11.28 30.91
CA ILE A 455 -6.82 -12.07 31.68
C ILE A 455 -6.33 -12.09 33.13
N LYS A 456 -7.17 -11.64 34.05
CA LYS A 456 -7.00 -11.76 35.50
C LYS A 456 -8.11 -12.63 36.07
N PHE A 457 -7.80 -13.42 37.07
CA PHE A 457 -8.78 -14.15 37.85
C PHE A 457 -8.81 -13.54 39.25
N GLU A 458 -9.95 -13.00 39.66
CA GLU A 458 -10.22 -12.57 41.03
C GLU A 458 -11.50 -13.28 41.48
N ASP A 459 -11.47 -13.87 42.68
CA ASP A 459 -12.62 -14.52 43.34
C ASP A 459 -13.41 -15.52 42.48
N GLY A 460 -12.71 -16.42 41.78
CA GLY A 460 -13.36 -17.48 40.99
C GLY A 460 -14.05 -16.98 39.70
N LYS A 461 -13.80 -15.73 39.29
CA LYS A 461 -14.30 -15.16 38.03
C LYS A 461 -13.18 -14.70 37.11
N LEU A 462 -13.31 -15.04 35.84
CA LEU A 462 -12.44 -14.57 34.76
C LEU A 462 -12.73 -13.08 34.47
N ILE A 463 -11.84 -12.20 34.91
CA ILE A 463 -11.86 -10.76 34.61
C ILE A 463 -10.86 -10.47 33.49
N ILE A 464 -11.38 -10.27 32.29
CA ILE A 464 -10.58 -9.84 31.13
C ILE A 464 -10.43 -8.31 31.22
N SER A 465 -9.21 -7.81 31.40
CA SER A 465 -8.93 -6.37 31.51
C SER A 465 -8.70 -5.78 30.12
N PHE A 466 -9.71 -5.10 29.58
CA PHE A 466 -9.67 -4.48 28.26
C PHE A 466 -8.98 -3.11 28.28
N LYS A 467 -7.89 -2.95 27.54
CA LYS A 467 -7.39 -1.63 27.12
C LYS A 467 -7.02 -1.61 25.64
#